data_AF-A0A3P6RDQ8-F1
#
_entry.id   AF-A0A3P6RDQ8-F1
#
_cell.length_a   1.000
_cell.length_b   1.000
_cell.length_c   1.000
_cell.angle_alpha   90.00
_cell.angle_beta   90.00
_cell.angle_gamma   90.00
#
_symmetry.space_group_name_H-M   'P 1'
#
loop_
_entity.id
_entity.type
_entity.pdbx_description
1 polymer ?
#
loop_
_entity_poly.entity_id
_entity_poly.type
_entity_poly.pdbx_seq_one_letter_code
_entity_poly.pdbx_strand_id
1 'polypeptide(L)'
;MDAKITGTIKSTDGSGFVVKVKSGAGERDVSVGSNGKFSFYEPITSSGDVILTPTSATHLFDPSSFSLRFRGDCAEHVVEFVATKGIFIDGSITPPVAGVKIIAKHKQDSSVYFETKSDKEGKYRIGPVRRAEDMIIKAELDGYTFNEKGGVVGQLTSTKLSKLTVVVSDIATSERLEDVLLSIVGGKEYRSNSMIDKTGEINFVGLVSICSCKQNCVHYKEFKAYIGEATE
;
A
#
# COMPACT_ATOMS: atom_id res chain seq x y z
N MET A 1 -5.07 -3.86 44.20
CA MET A 1 -4.12 -2.76 44.45
C MET A 1 -3.44 -2.53 43.13
N ASP A 2 -3.33 -1.27 42.73
CA ASP A 2 -2.86 -0.90 41.40
C ASP A 2 -1.70 0.08 41.53
N ALA A 3 -0.70 -0.07 40.67
CA ALA A 3 0.44 0.81 40.58
C ALA A 3 0.13 1.95 39.60
N LYS A 4 0.42 3.19 40.02
CA LYS A 4 0.28 4.35 39.14
C LYS A 4 1.50 4.45 38.23
N ILE A 5 1.27 4.58 36.93
CA ILE A 5 2.32 4.83 35.93
C ILE A 5 2.07 6.18 35.28
N THR A 6 3.10 7.01 35.14
CA THR A 6 3.01 8.34 34.51
C THR A 6 4.11 8.58 33.49
N GLY A 7 3.80 9.40 32.49
CA GLY A 7 4.75 9.85 31.48
C GLY A 7 4.30 11.15 30.84
N THR A 8 5.10 11.63 29.89
CA THR A 8 4.87 12.90 29.21
C THR A 8 4.95 12.79 27.70
N ILE A 9 4.20 13.65 27.01
CA ILE A 9 4.33 13.94 25.59
C ILE A 9 4.64 15.43 25.48
N LYS A 10 5.84 15.74 25.01
CA LYS A 10 6.27 17.09 24.69
C LYS A 10 5.83 17.44 23.27
N SER A 11 5.04 18.50 23.12
CA SER A 11 4.59 19.01 21.83
C SER A 11 4.62 20.53 21.81
N THR A 12 4.98 21.10 20.67
CA THR A 12 4.94 22.54 20.42
C THR A 12 3.57 23.00 19.92
N ASP A 13 2.85 22.14 19.19
CA ASP A 13 1.66 22.50 18.42
C ASP A 13 0.72 21.29 18.25
N GLY A 14 0.24 20.72 19.35
CA GLY A 14 -0.75 19.65 19.29
C GLY A 14 -1.40 19.34 20.63
N SER A 15 -2.57 18.73 20.57
CA SER A 15 -3.34 18.26 21.73
C SER A 15 -4.22 17.06 21.32
N GLY A 16 -4.89 16.42 22.29
CA GLY A 16 -5.75 15.27 22.01
C GLY A 16 -4.98 14.00 21.65
N PHE A 17 -3.72 13.90 22.09
CA PHE A 17 -2.94 12.67 21.92
C PHE A 17 -3.49 11.54 22.79
N VAL A 18 -3.30 10.32 22.33
CA VAL A 18 -3.70 9.10 23.03
C VAL A 18 -2.50 8.17 23.11
N VAL A 19 -2.22 7.63 24.29
CA VAL A 19 -1.24 6.56 24.49
C VAL A 19 -1.96 5.23 24.55
N LYS A 20 -1.69 4.35 23.57
CA LYS A 20 -2.10 2.96 23.63
C LYS A 20 -1.19 2.22 24.60
N VAL A 21 -1.79 1.57 25.58
CA VAL A 21 -1.09 0.78 26.59
C VAL A 21 -1.42 -0.68 26.35
N LYS A 22 -0.40 -1.50 26.14
CA LYS A 22 -0.51 -2.95 26.02
C LYS A 22 0.26 -3.60 27.17
N SER A 23 -0.43 -4.37 28.00
CA SER A 23 0.14 -5.08 29.14
C SER A 23 -0.50 -6.45 29.34
N GLY A 24 -0.07 -7.19 30.38
CA GLY A 24 -0.72 -8.44 30.80
C GLY A 24 -2.20 -8.26 31.20
N ALA A 25 -2.63 -7.05 31.53
CA ALA A 25 -4.02 -6.72 31.81
C ALA A 25 -4.88 -6.42 30.55
N GLY A 26 -4.27 -6.41 29.36
CA GLY A 26 -4.93 -6.14 28.09
C GLY A 26 -4.47 -4.84 27.41
N GLU A 27 -5.21 -4.45 26.37
CA GLU A 27 -4.96 -3.23 25.60
C GLU A 27 -5.97 -2.14 25.97
N ARG A 28 -5.50 -0.90 26.15
CA ARG A 28 -6.34 0.26 26.49
C ARG A 28 -5.77 1.58 26.01
N ASP A 29 -6.64 2.54 25.76
CA ASP A 29 -6.29 3.88 25.33
C ASP A 29 -6.29 4.84 26.54
N VAL A 30 -5.21 5.61 26.68
CA VAL A 30 -5.03 6.60 27.75
C VAL A 30 -4.95 7.99 27.13
N SER A 31 -5.91 8.86 27.47
CA SER A 31 -5.90 10.25 27.02
C SER A 31 -4.77 11.03 27.66
N VAL A 32 -4.14 11.90 26.88
CA VAL A 32 -3.08 12.81 27.34
C VAL A 32 -3.70 14.15 27.69
N GLY A 33 -3.38 14.67 28.88
CA GLY A 33 -3.84 15.98 29.34
C GLY A 33 -3.29 17.12 28.48
N SER A 34 -3.92 18.29 28.54
CA SER A 34 -3.48 19.48 27.81
C SER A 34 -2.06 19.95 28.16
N ASN A 35 -1.56 19.57 29.34
CA ASN A 35 -0.19 19.79 29.79
C ASN A 35 0.81 18.74 29.27
N GLY A 36 0.39 17.84 28.37
CA GLY A 36 1.20 16.77 27.82
C GLY A 36 1.41 15.59 28.77
N LYS A 37 0.82 15.60 29.99
CA LYS A 37 1.01 14.51 30.95
C LYS A 37 -0.07 13.44 30.77
N PHE A 38 0.32 12.18 30.92
CA PHE A 38 -0.62 11.06 31.00
C PHE A 38 -0.34 10.22 32.24
N SER A 39 -1.38 9.58 32.75
CA SER A 39 -1.28 8.64 33.86
C SER A 39 -2.34 7.57 33.76
N PHE A 40 -1.99 6.36 34.18
CA PHE A 40 -2.91 5.24 34.26
C PHE A 40 -2.51 4.33 35.41
N TYR A 41 -3.39 3.37 35.72
CA TYR A 41 -3.15 2.37 36.75
C TYR A 41 -2.93 1.00 36.09
N GLU A 42 -1.93 0.27 36.58
CA GLU A 42 -1.64 -1.11 36.19
C GLU A 42 -1.86 -2.02 37.41
N PRO A 43 -2.64 -3.11 37.27
CA PRO A 43 -2.81 -4.07 38.36
C PRO A 43 -1.45 -4.63 38.80
N ILE A 44 -1.19 -4.70 40.12
CA ILE A 44 0.09 -5.23 40.64
C ILE A 44 0.29 -6.72 40.27
N THR A 45 -0.81 -7.44 40.00
CA THR A 45 -0.79 -8.82 39.51
C THR A 45 -0.40 -8.95 38.04
N SER A 46 -0.28 -7.82 37.32
CA SER A 46 0.16 -7.81 35.93
C SER A 46 1.64 -8.18 35.85
N SER A 47 1.95 -9.14 35.00
CA SER A 47 3.31 -9.61 34.78
C SER A 47 3.75 -9.32 33.35
N GLY A 48 5.00 -8.89 33.19
CA GLY A 48 5.62 -8.66 31.89
C GLY A 48 5.86 -7.19 31.59
N ASP A 49 6.09 -6.91 30.32
CA ASP A 49 6.37 -5.56 29.86
C ASP A 49 5.06 -4.80 29.56
N VAL A 50 5.03 -3.53 29.94
CA VAL A 50 3.97 -2.58 29.59
C VAL A 50 4.48 -1.75 28.42
N ILE A 51 3.87 -1.94 27.25
CA ILE A 51 4.24 -1.24 26.02
C ILE A 51 3.35 -0.01 25.87
N LEU A 52 3.98 1.15 25.75
CA LEU A 52 3.34 2.45 25.55
C LEU A 52 3.56 2.89 24.11
N THR A 53 2.49 3.16 23.38
CA THR A 53 2.53 3.61 21.98
C THR A 53 1.68 4.87 21.82
N PRO A 54 2.29 6.07 21.71
CA PRO A 54 1.54 7.29 21.46
C PRO A 54 0.97 7.30 20.04
N THR A 55 -0.21 7.87 19.88
CA THR A 55 -0.96 7.91 18.62
C THR A 55 -1.56 9.30 18.39
N SER A 56 -1.59 9.71 17.12
CA SER A 56 -2.14 10.98 16.66
C SER A 56 -2.50 10.88 15.18
N ALA A 57 -3.50 11.62 14.75
CA ALA A 57 -3.84 11.76 13.34
C ALA A 57 -2.84 12.64 12.57
N THR A 58 -2.08 13.50 13.26
CA THR A 58 -1.29 14.58 12.62
C THR A 58 0.17 14.62 13.06
N HIS A 59 0.53 13.95 14.15
CA HIS A 59 1.86 13.97 14.74
C HIS A 59 2.51 12.60 14.73
N LEU A 60 3.83 12.61 14.60
CA LEU A 60 4.71 11.47 14.78
C LEU A 60 5.40 11.60 16.14
N PHE A 61 5.78 10.47 16.72
CA PHE A 61 6.37 10.42 18.06
C PHE A 61 7.77 9.81 18.04
N ASP A 62 8.63 10.35 18.90
CA ASP A 62 9.98 9.86 19.14
C ASP A 62 10.23 9.71 20.66
N PRO A 63 10.48 8.49 21.16
CA PRO A 63 10.44 7.22 20.43
C PRO A 63 9.02 6.85 19.97
N SER A 64 8.89 5.93 19.00
CA SER A 64 7.57 5.50 18.51
C SER A 64 6.82 4.59 19.50
N SER A 65 7.55 3.96 20.41
CA SER A 65 7.01 3.18 21.52
C SER A 65 8.04 3.09 22.66
N PHE A 66 7.57 2.73 23.85
CA PHE A 66 8.41 2.52 25.02
C PHE A 66 7.97 1.25 25.75
N SER A 67 8.92 0.37 26.09
CA SER A 67 8.66 -0.83 26.88
C SER A 67 9.12 -0.62 28.32
N LEU A 68 8.17 -0.61 29.25
CA LEU A 68 8.43 -0.56 30.68
C LEU A 68 8.38 -1.97 31.26
N ARG A 69 9.49 -2.44 31.84
CA ARG A 69 9.50 -3.69 32.59
C ARG A 69 8.82 -3.51 33.94
N PHE A 70 7.55 -3.90 34.04
CA PHE A 70 6.73 -3.67 35.22
C PHE A 70 7.01 -4.72 36.31
N ARG A 71 7.12 -4.26 37.56
CA ARG A 71 7.47 -5.10 38.74
C ARG A 71 6.47 -4.99 39.89
N GLY A 72 5.31 -4.39 39.66
CA GLY A 72 4.29 -4.18 40.69
C GLY A 72 4.42 -2.85 41.45
N ASP A 73 5.41 -2.02 41.13
CA ASP A 73 5.64 -0.73 41.78
C ASP A 73 5.12 0.45 40.96
N CYS A 74 4.73 1.53 41.65
CA CYS A 74 4.44 2.81 40.99
C CYS A 74 5.68 3.33 40.27
N ALA A 75 5.49 3.89 39.08
CA ALA A 75 6.57 4.40 38.25
C ALA A 75 6.18 5.75 37.66
N GLU A 76 6.87 6.81 38.06
CA GLU A 76 6.58 8.16 37.59
C GLU A 76 7.59 8.61 36.53
N HIS A 77 7.11 9.39 35.56
CA HIS A 77 7.92 9.97 34.48
C HIS A 77 8.74 8.93 33.72
N VAL A 78 8.13 7.77 33.43
CA VAL A 78 8.84 6.61 32.86
C VAL A 78 9.32 6.84 31.43
N VAL A 79 8.68 7.75 30.70
CA VAL A 79 9.03 8.12 29.34
C VAL A 79 8.59 9.56 29.05
N GLU A 80 9.39 10.24 28.23
CA GLU A 80 9.01 11.46 27.53
C GLU A 80 9.00 11.17 26.02
N PHE A 81 7.84 11.32 25.39
CA PHE A 81 7.70 11.26 23.93
C PHE A 81 7.76 12.66 23.36
N VAL A 82 8.50 12.86 22.28
CA VAL A 82 8.48 14.11 21.51
C VAL A 82 7.49 13.96 20.36
N ALA A 83 6.44 14.76 20.36
CA ALA A 83 5.48 14.84 19.27
C ALA A 83 5.93 15.88 18.25
N THR A 84 6.21 15.44 17.02
CA THR A 84 6.56 16.30 15.89
C THR A 84 5.46 16.24 14.86
N LYS A 85 4.98 17.39 14.41
CA LYS A 85 3.97 17.48 13.35
C LYS A 85 4.49 16.83 12.07
N GLY A 86 3.74 15.87 11.56
CA GLY A 86 4.07 15.21 10.30
C GLY A 86 3.54 15.99 9.10
N ILE A 87 4.11 15.70 7.94
CA ILE A 87 3.62 16.19 6.65
C ILE A 87 2.72 15.14 6.00
N PHE A 88 1.86 15.59 5.11
CA PHE A 88 1.06 14.70 4.27
C PHE A 88 1.53 14.82 2.83
N ILE A 89 1.59 13.69 2.13
CA ILE A 89 1.85 13.64 0.70
C ILE A 89 0.50 13.65 0.02
N ASP A 90 0.17 14.79 -0.59
CA ASP A 90 -1.00 14.94 -1.45
C ASP A 90 -0.58 14.54 -2.88
N GLY A 91 -0.93 13.31 -3.25
CA GLY A 91 -0.57 12.69 -4.52
C GLY A 91 -1.64 12.83 -5.59
N SER A 92 -1.23 12.71 -6.85
CA SER A 92 -2.15 12.69 -7.99
C SER A 92 -1.69 11.74 -9.08
N ILE A 93 -2.64 11.25 -9.89
CA ILE A 93 -2.41 10.36 -11.02
C ILE A 93 -2.83 11.09 -12.30
N THR A 94 -1.94 11.12 -13.30
CA THR A 94 -2.19 11.75 -14.61
C THR A 94 -1.95 10.76 -15.77
N PRO A 95 -2.92 10.50 -16.66
CA PRO A 95 -4.33 10.87 -16.58
C PRO A 95 -5.03 10.33 -15.30
N PRO A 96 -6.14 10.95 -14.86
CA PRO A 96 -6.81 10.56 -13.61
C PRO A 96 -7.43 9.17 -13.73
N VAL A 97 -7.21 8.34 -12.71
CA VAL A 97 -7.76 6.99 -12.59
C VAL A 97 -8.24 6.77 -11.16
N ALA A 98 -9.50 6.33 -11.03
CA ALA A 98 -10.14 6.09 -9.74
C ALA A 98 -9.90 4.67 -9.23
N GLY A 99 -9.89 4.49 -7.91
CA GLY A 99 -9.80 3.17 -7.28
C GLY A 99 -8.44 2.50 -7.39
N VAL A 100 -7.40 3.23 -7.79
CA VAL A 100 -6.02 2.72 -7.84
C VAL A 100 -5.56 2.47 -6.41
N LYS A 101 -5.07 1.26 -6.14
CA LYS A 101 -4.49 0.91 -4.84
C LYS A 101 -3.13 1.61 -4.71
N ILE A 102 -2.98 2.47 -3.73
CA ILE A 102 -1.74 3.19 -3.44
C ILE A 102 -1.12 2.62 -2.17
N ILE A 103 0.13 2.20 -2.26
CA ILE A 103 0.91 1.64 -1.16
C ILE A 103 2.15 2.53 -0.96
N ALA A 104 2.36 3.02 0.26
CA ALA A 104 3.55 3.79 0.62
C ALA A 104 4.34 3.12 1.75
N LYS A 105 5.66 3.02 1.58
CA LYS A 105 6.58 2.38 2.52
C LYS A 105 7.79 3.25 2.78
N HIS A 106 8.33 3.24 4.00
CA HIS A 106 9.63 3.89 4.27
C HIS A 106 10.78 3.11 3.66
N LYS A 107 11.75 3.84 3.11
CA LYS A 107 12.95 3.28 2.48
C LYS A 107 13.74 2.38 3.42
N GLN A 108 13.74 2.69 4.72
CA GLN A 108 14.54 1.99 5.73
C GLN A 108 13.71 1.37 6.86
N ASP A 109 12.46 1.82 7.05
CA ASP A 109 11.65 1.43 8.20
C ASP A 109 10.40 0.69 7.73
N SER A 110 10.47 -0.64 7.77
CA SER A 110 9.37 -1.49 7.33
C SER A 110 8.09 -1.34 8.17
N SER A 111 8.18 -0.75 9.38
CA SER A 111 7.02 -0.51 10.25
C SER A 111 6.15 0.65 9.74
N VAL A 112 6.71 1.55 8.94
CA VAL A 112 6.00 2.67 8.33
C VAL A 112 5.39 2.23 7.00
N TYR A 113 4.09 1.95 7.05
CA TYR A 113 3.30 1.43 5.94
C TYR A 113 1.95 2.14 5.85
N PHE A 114 1.58 2.58 4.65
CA PHE A 114 0.26 3.16 4.37
C PHE A 114 -0.36 2.51 3.14
N GLU A 115 -1.68 2.32 3.19
CA GLU A 115 -2.48 1.88 2.07
C GLU A 115 -3.70 2.80 1.91
N THR A 116 -3.96 3.24 0.69
CA THR A 116 -5.13 4.06 0.35
C THR A 116 -5.59 3.80 -1.08
N LYS A 117 -6.67 4.45 -1.51
CA LYS A 117 -7.15 4.40 -2.89
C LYS A 117 -7.29 5.80 -3.48
N SER A 118 -7.03 5.93 -4.78
CA SER A 118 -7.30 7.18 -5.49
C SER A 118 -8.80 7.45 -5.65
N ASP A 119 -9.18 8.71 -5.61
CA ASP A 119 -10.55 9.17 -5.88
C ASP A 119 -10.85 9.31 -7.38
N LYS A 120 -12.05 9.83 -7.71
CA LYS A 120 -12.50 10.03 -9.10
C LYS A 120 -11.64 11.02 -9.89
N GLU A 121 -10.94 11.93 -9.21
CA GLU A 121 -10.01 12.88 -9.82
C GLU A 121 -8.57 12.34 -9.87
N GLY A 122 -8.35 11.08 -9.46
CA GLY A 122 -7.03 10.47 -9.38
C GLY A 122 -6.19 11.01 -8.22
N LYS A 123 -6.78 11.69 -7.24
CA LYS A 123 -6.08 12.23 -6.06
C LYS A 123 -6.07 11.23 -4.92
N TYR A 124 -5.05 11.30 -4.09
CA TYR A 124 -4.93 10.49 -2.88
C TYR A 124 -4.04 11.21 -1.86
N ARG A 125 -4.13 10.79 -0.59
CA ARG A 125 -3.36 11.38 0.50
C ARG A 125 -2.73 10.31 1.37
N ILE A 126 -1.44 10.47 1.67
CA ILE A 126 -0.66 9.58 2.54
C ILE A 126 -0.07 10.39 3.69
N GLY A 127 -0.05 9.82 4.89
CA GLY A 127 0.67 10.36 6.04
C GLY A 127 -0.11 10.23 7.34
N PRO A 128 0.40 10.84 8.43
CA PRO A 128 1.57 11.73 8.47
C PRO A 128 2.93 11.03 8.25
N VAL A 129 3.91 11.72 7.66
CA VAL A 129 5.30 11.26 7.46
C VAL A 129 6.31 12.34 7.88
N ARG A 130 7.59 11.98 8.11
CA ARG A 130 8.64 12.96 8.45
C ARG A 130 9.07 13.77 7.22
N ARG A 131 9.34 13.08 6.12
CA ARG A 131 9.75 13.64 4.82
C ARG A 131 9.16 12.82 3.70
N ALA A 132 8.80 13.46 2.59
CA ALA A 132 8.20 12.76 1.47
C ALA A 132 9.25 11.87 0.77
N GLU A 133 10.49 12.34 0.71
CA GLU A 133 11.61 11.71 0.03
C GLU A 133 12.05 10.41 0.69
N ASP A 134 11.64 10.15 1.93
CA ASP A 134 11.91 8.90 2.63
C ASP A 134 10.91 7.79 2.28
N MET A 135 9.87 8.13 1.50
CA MET A 135 8.82 7.20 1.08
C MET A 135 9.10 6.62 -0.31
N ILE A 136 8.65 5.38 -0.49
CA ILE A 136 8.51 4.70 -1.78
C ILE A 136 7.02 4.50 -1.99
N ILE A 137 6.47 5.06 -3.07
CA ILE A 137 5.05 4.95 -3.43
C ILE A 137 4.91 3.98 -4.61
N LYS A 138 4.04 2.99 -4.44
CA LYS A 138 3.63 2.04 -5.47
C LYS A 138 2.15 2.17 -5.73
N ALA A 139 1.75 2.00 -6.97
CA ALA A 139 0.36 2.06 -7.39
C ALA A 139 0.00 0.83 -8.22
N GLU A 140 -1.16 0.23 -7.93
CA GLU A 140 -1.61 -1.03 -8.50
C GLU A 140 -3.08 -0.91 -8.92
N LEU A 141 -3.34 -1.22 -10.20
CA LEU A 141 -4.69 -1.39 -10.74
C LEU A 141 -4.59 -2.25 -12.01
N ASP A 142 -5.43 -3.27 -12.12
CA ASP A 142 -5.43 -4.17 -13.27
C ASP A 142 -5.67 -3.42 -14.58
N GLY A 143 -4.87 -3.76 -15.60
CA GLY A 143 -4.92 -3.09 -16.89
C GLY A 143 -4.28 -1.70 -16.91
N TYR A 144 -3.52 -1.32 -15.88
CA TYR A 144 -2.75 -0.08 -15.84
C TYR A 144 -1.32 -0.31 -15.38
N THR A 145 -0.39 0.52 -15.85
CA THR A 145 0.92 0.71 -15.24
C THR A 145 1.06 2.14 -14.73
N PHE A 146 1.84 2.31 -13.66
CA PHE A 146 2.05 3.59 -13.02
C PHE A 146 3.54 3.86 -12.84
N ASN A 147 3.96 5.08 -13.15
CA ASN A 147 5.35 5.53 -12.98
C ASN A 147 5.39 6.89 -12.28
N GLU A 148 6.44 7.17 -11.53
CA GLU A 148 6.62 8.50 -10.92
C GLU A 148 6.80 9.57 -12.00
N LYS A 149 6.09 10.69 -11.85
CA LYS A 149 6.06 11.80 -12.80
C LYS A 149 7.10 12.83 -12.38
N GLY A 150 8.15 12.99 -13.20
CA GLY A 150 9.15 14.05 -13.01
C GLY A 150 9.95 13.93 -11.70
N GLY A 151 10.04 12.74 -11.11
CA GLY A 151 10.77 12.50 -9.86
C GLY A 151 10.15 13.17 -8.63
N VAL A 152 8.87 13.57 -8.70
CA VAL A 152 8.15 14.18 -7.59
C VAL A 152 7.36 13.12 -6.86
N VAL A 153 7.69 12.90 -5.58
CA VAL A 153 7.03 11.89 -4.74
C VAL A 153 5.53 12.15 -4.68
N GLY A 154 4.75 11.11 -4.98
CA GLY A 154 3.29 11.16 -4.96
C GLY A 154 2.65 11.62 -6.27
N GLN A 155 3.42 12.10 -7.24
CA GLN A 155 2.91 12.42 -8.58
C GLN A 155 3.14 11.24 -9.51
N LEU A 156 2.08 10.65 -10.03
CA LEU A 156 2.14 9.44 -10.84
C LEU A 156 1.62 9.70 -12.25
N THR A 157 2.24 9.07 -13.24
CA THR A 157 1.73 8.95 -14.60
C THR A 157 1.09 7.58 -14.74
N SER A 158 -0.14 7.53 -15.26
CA SER A 158 -0.83 6.28 -15.57
C SER A 158 -0.77 5.97 -17.07
N THR A 159 -0.58 4.70 -17.40
CA THR A 159 -0.67 4.19 -18.76
C THR A 159 -1.67 3.05 -18.77
N LYS A 160 -2.77 3.23 -19.50
CA LYS A 160 -3.75 2.16 -19.70
C LYS A 160 -3.14 1.10 -20.61
N LEU A 161 -3.12 -0.13 -20.13
CA LEU A 161 -2.67 -1.29 -20.88
C LEU A 161 -3.80 -1.80 -21.77
N SER A 162 -3.42 -2.24 -22.96
CA SER A 162 -4.34 -2.92 -23.85
C SER A 162 -4.59 -4.33 -23.32
N LYS A 163 -5.83 -4.78 -23.48
CA LYS A 163 -6.26 -6.15 -23.20
C LYS A 163 -6.58 -6.80 -24.54
N LEU A 164 -5.97 -7.94 -24.81
CA LEU A 164 -6.32 -8.80 -25.93
C LEU A 164 -7.06 -10.02 -25.38
N THR A 165 -8.31 -10.16 -25.78
CA THR A 165 -9.11 -11.36 -25.50
C THR A 165 -9.10 -12.22 -26.75
N VAL A 166 -8.65 -13.46 -26.61
CA VAL A 166 -8.69 -14.46 -27.68
C VAL A 166 -9.73 -15.49 -27.31
N VAL A 167 -10.67 -15.72 -28.23
CA VAL A 167 -11.69 -16.76 -28.12
C VAL A 167 -11.40 -17.78 -29.21
N VAL A 168 -11.36 -19.05 -28.83
CA VAL A 168 -11.16 -20.17 -29.77
C VAL A 168 -12.43 -21.00 -29.80
N SER A 169 -12.90 -21.29 -31.01
CA SER A 169 -14.16 -22.00 -31.23
C SER A 169 -14.08 -22.89 -32.45
N ASP A 170 -14.83 -23.98 -32.42
CA ASP A 170 -15.00 -24.88 -33.57
C ASP A 170 -15.75 -24.17 -34.69
N ILE A 171 -15.28 -24.33 -35.93
CA ILE A 171 -15.85 -23.63 -37.08
C ILE A 171 -17.23 -24.19 -37.50
N ALA A 172 -17.48 -25.47 -37.25
CA ALA A 172 -18.72 -26.14 -37.63
C ALA A 172 -19.78 -26.04 -36.53
N THR A 173 -19.40 -26.17 -35.26
CA THR A 173 -20.34 -26.18 -34.13
C THR A 173 -20.42 -24.84 -33.39
N SER A 174 -19.48 -23.92 -33.63
CA SER A 174 -19.31 -22.67 -32.86
C SER A 174 -19.08 -22.88 -31.36
N GLU A 175 -18.78 -24.11 -30.93
CA GLU A 175 -18.51 -24.44 -29.53
C GLU A 175 -17.11 -23.99 -29.11
N ARG A 176 -16.95 -23.65 -27.83
CA ARG A 176 -15.68 -23.22 -27.25
C ARG A 176 -14.72 -24.41 -27.16
N LEU A 177 -13.47 -24.20 -27.61
CA LEU A 177 -12.44 -25.24 -27.58
C LEU A 177 -11.54 -25.07 -26.35
N GLU A 178 -11.37 -26.14 -25.58
CA GLU A 178 -10.43 -26.25 -24.48
C GLU A 178 -9.11 -26.92 -24.92
N ASP A 179 -8.08 -26.86 -24.08
CA ASP A 179 -6.76 -27.51 -24.29
C ASP A 179 -5.97 -27.03 -25.53
N VAL A 180 -6.34 -25.87 -26.07
CA VAL A 180 -5.59 -25.23 -27.16
C VAL A 180 -4.41 -24.45 -26.60
N LEU A 181 -3.19 -24.75 -27.06
CA LEU A 181 -2.00 -23.96 -26.73
C LEU A 181 -1.91 -22.71 -27.61
N LEU A 182 -2.02 -21.53 -27.01
CA LEU A 182 -1.85 -20.27 -27.70
C LEU A 182 -0.48 -19.65 -27.39
N SER A 183 0.27 -19.30 -28.43
CA SER A 183 1.55 -18.59 -28.34
C SER A 183 1.41 -17.20 -28.94
N ILE A 184 1.55 -16.15 -28.11
CA ILE A 184 1.60 -14.76 -28.55
C ILE A 184 3.05 -14.30 -28.61
N VAL A 185 3.43 -13.69 -29.73
CA VAL A 185 4.76 -13.09 -29.92
C VAL A 185 4.58 -11.62 -30.31
N GLY A 186 5.36 -10.73 -29.71
CA GLY A 186 5.30 -9.29 -29.95
C GLY A 186 6.67 -8.62 -29.91
N GLY A 187 6.96 -7.77 -30.90
CA GLY A 187 8.24 -7.06 -30.97
C GLY A 187 9.44 -8.00 -31.04
N LYS A 188 10.58 -7.59 -30.44
CA LYS A 188 11.82 -8.40 -30.40
C LYS A 188 11.86 -9.43 -29.27
N GLU A 189 11.11 -9.24 -28.18
CA GLU A 189 11.32 -10.02 -26.93
C GLU A 189 10.05 -10.47 -26.19
N TYR A 190 8.84 -10.06 -26.60
CA TYR A 190 7.63 -10.53 -25.93
C TYR A 190 7.20 -11.88 -26.50
N ARG A 191 7.20 -12.93 -25.68
CA ARG A 191 6.60 -14.24 -25.99
C ARG A 191 5.81 -14.73 -24.79
N SER A 192 4.55 -15.08 -25.00
CA SER A 192 3.67 -15.66 -23.98
C SER A 192 3.02 -16.91 -24.54
N ASN A 193 3.24 -18.05 -23.87
CA ASN A 193 2.56 -19.30 -24.19
C ASN A 193 1.54 -19.56 -23.09
N SER A 194 0.31 -19.86 -23.47
CA SER A 194 -0.76 -20.08 -22.51
C SER A 194 -1.78 -21.06 -23.07
N MET A 195 -2.20 -22.00 -22.23
CA MET A 195 -3.22 -22.99 -22.58
C MET A 195 -4.59 -22.39 -22.32
N ILE A 196 -5.51 -22.57 -23.28
CA ILE A 196 -6.89 -22.12 -23.14
C ILE A 196 -7.64 -23.12 -22.26
N ASP A 197 -8.33 -22.60 -21.26
CA ASP A 197 -9.11 -23.41 -20.33
C ASP A 197 -10.51 -23.74 -20.91
N LYS A 198 -11.35 -24.36 -20.09
CA LYS A 198 -12.71 -24.81 -20.45
C LYS A 198 -13.64 -23.70 -20.94
N THR A 199 -13.29 -22.43 -20.72
CA THR A 199 -14.06 -21.28 -21.20
C THR A 199 -13.85 -21.00 -22.69
N GLY A 200 -12.82 -21.59 -23.30
CA GLY A 200 -12.39 -21.29 -24.66
C GLY A 200 -11.92 -19.84 -24.83
N GLU A 201 -11.60 -19.15 -23.73
CA GLU A 201 -11.19 -17.76 -23.70
C GLU A 201 -9.86 -17.60 -22.96
N ILE A 202 -9.03 -16.70 -23.46
CA ILE A 202 -7.84 -16.26 -22.74
C ILE A 202 -7.65 -14.75 -22.87
N ASN A 203 -7.20 -14.15 -21.78
CA ASN A 203 -7.04 -12.71 -21.63
C ASN A 203 -5.57 -12.35 -21.44
N PHE A 204 -4.97 -11.72 -22.45
CA PHE A 204 -3.62 -11.15 -22.37
C PHE A 204 -3.71 -9.68 -21.96
N VAL A 205 -3.23 -9.38 -20.77
CA VAL A 205 -3.13 -8.03 -20.21
C VAL A 205 -1.67 -7.56 -20.28
N GLY A 206 -1.46 -6.25 -20.44
CA GLY A 206 -0.11 -5.66 -20.44
C GLY A 206 0.50 -5.42 -21.82
N LEU A 207 -0.30 -5.42 -22.88
CA LEU A 207 0.17 -4.99 -24.19
C LEU A 207 0.22 -3.47 -24.22
N VAL A 208 1.37 -2.88 -24.54
CA VAL A 208 1.51 -1.42 -24.65
C VAL A 208 1.18 -1.01 -26.08
N SER A 209 0.01 -0.41 -26.30
CA SER A 209 -0.30 0.23 -27.58
C SER A 209 0.45 1.56 -27.69
N ILE A 210 1.58 1.59 -28.40
CA ILE A 210 2.17 2.85 -28.88
C ILE A 210 1.47 3.21 -30.19
N CYS A 211 0.45 4.07 -30.12
CA CYS A 211 0.00 4.82 -31.29
C CYS A 211 0.14 6.31 -30.99
N SER A 212 1.17 6.93 -31.58
CA SER A 212 1.31 8.38 -31.67
C SER A 212 0.62 8.85 -32.95
N CYS A 213 -0.11 9.95 -32.88
CA CYS A 213 -1.01 10.49 -33.91
C CYS A 213 -0.33 10.87 -35.25
N LYS A 214 0.97 10.62 -35.45
CA LYS A 214 1.71 11.05 -36.65
C LYS A 214 2.72 10.07 -37.27
N GLN A 215 2.83 8.82 -36.80
CA GLN A 215 3.65 7.84 -37.52
C GLN A 215 3.19 6.41 -37.25
N ASN A 216 3.14 5.63 -38.32
CA ASN A 216 2.81 4.19 -38.39
C ASN A 216 2.86 3.50 -37.03
N CYS A 217 1.70 3.07 -36.53
CA CYS A 217 1.63 2.21 -35.36
C CYS A 217 2.59 1.04 -35.56
N VAL A 218 3.40 0.73 -34.54
CA VAL A 218 4.19 -0.50 -34.53
C VAL A 218 3.17 -1.63 -34.48
N HIS A 219 2.89 -2.20 -35.65
CA HIS A 219 2.13 -3.42 -35.75
C HIS A 219 2.86 -4.47 -34.90
N TYR A 220 2.14 -5.12 -33.98
CA TYR A 220 2.49 -6.50 -33.62
C TYR A 220 2.54 -7.25 -34.96
N LYS A 221 3.76 -7.50 -35.44
CA LYS A 221 4.01 -7.76 -36.86
C LYS A 221 3.46 -9.09 -37.36
N GLU A 222 3.15 -10.02 -36.46
CA GLU A 222 2.57 -11.33 -36.78
C GLU A 222 1.87 -11.90 -35.55
N PHE A 223 0.63 -12.36 -35.73
CA PHE A 223 -0.04 -13.27 -34.80
C PHE A 223 0.10 -14.69 -35.37
N LYS A 224 0.72 -15.60 -34.62
CA LYS A 224 0.79 -17.03 -34.99
C LYS A 224 0.12 -17.86 -33.92
N ALA A 225 -1.15 -18.19 -34.13
CA ALA A 225 -1.81 -19.22 -33.36
C ALA A 225 -1.39 -20.58 -33.93
N TYR A 226 -0.82 -21.43 -33.09
CA TYR A 226 -0.51 -22.81 -33.43
C TYR A 226 -1.55 -23.69 -32.75
N ILE A 227 -2.46 -24.28 -33.52
CA ILE A 227 -3.30 -25.36 -33.01
C ILE A 227 -2.47 -26.63 -33.19
N GLY A 228 -1.84 -27.08 -32.10
CA GLY A 228 -1.23 -28.40 -32.07
C GLY A 228 -2.30 -29.40 -31.64
N GLU A 229 -2.68 -30.33 -32.51
CA GLU A 229 -3.33 -31.55 -32.07
C GLU A 229 -2.30 -32.33 -31.23
N ALA A 230 -2.63 -32.59 -29.97
CA ALA A 230 -1.92 -33.60 -29.20
C ALA A 230 -2.32 -34.95 -29.78
N THR A 231 -1.55 -35.46 -30.75
CA THR A 231 -1.65 -36.88 -31.10
C THR A 231 -1.06 -37.68 -29.96
N GLU A 232 -1.91 -38.52 -29.36
CA GLU A 232 -1.54 -39.58 -28.39
C GLU A 232 -0.35 -40.44 -28.86
#